data_AF-A0A830CL25-F1
#
_entry.id   AF-A0A830CL25-F1
#
_cell.length_a   1.000
_cell.length_b   1.000
_cell.length_c   1.000
_cell.angle_alpha   90.00
_cell.angle_beta   90.00
_cell.angle_gamma   90.00
#
_symmetry.space_group_name_H-M   'P 1'
#
loop_
_entity.id
_entity.type
_entity.pdbx_description
1 polymer ?
#
loop_
_entity_poly.entity_id
_entity_poly.type
_entity_poly.pdbx_seq_one_letter_code
_entity_poly.pdbx_strand_id
1 'polypeptide(L)'
;MVTSSSSWSQALVQISPYTFSAIGIALSIGVSVLGAAWGIYITGSSLIGAAIKAPRITSKNLISVIFCEAVAIYGVIVAIILQTKLESVPSSKMYDPESMRAGYAIFASGIIVGFANLVCG
;
A
#
# COMPACT_ATOMS: atom_id res chain seq x y z
N MET A 1 -33.60 -20.58 -11.64
CA MET A 1 -33.87 -20.41 -10.20
C MET A 1 -32.85 -19.42 -9.65
N VAL A 2 -33.26 -18.16 -9.50
CA VAL A 2 -32.42 -17.06 -9.01
C VAL A 2 -32.38 -17.17 -7.49
N THR A 3 -31.31 -17.74 -6.95
CA THR A 3 -31.09 -17.79 -5.50
C THR A 3 -30.50 -16.47 -5.03
N SER A 4 -31.13 -15.87 -4.02
CA SER A 4 -30.81 -14.60 -3.34
C SER A 4 -29.37 -14.47 -2.83
N SER A 5 -28.41 -14.29 -3.73
CA SER A 5 -27.07 -13.83 -3.37
C SER A 5 -27.19 -12.35 -2.94
N SER A 6 -26.98 -12.08 -1.65
CA SER A 6 -26.97 -10.77 -0.99
C SER A 6 -26.61 -9.59 -1.91
N SER A 7 -27.36 -8.50 -1.87
CA SER A 7 -27.11 -7.25 -2.65
C SER A 7 -25.62 -6.88 -2.78
N TRP A 8 -24.85 -7.09 -1.71
CA TRP A 8 -23.40 -6.88 -1.63
C TRP A 8 -22.55 -7.72 -2.59
N SER A 9 -22.89 -8.99 -2.82
CA SER A 9 -22.11 -9.84 -3.74
C SER A 9 -22.32 -9.41 -5.19
N GLN A 10 -23.52 -8.96 -5.55
CA GLN A 10 -23.78 -8.41 -6.88
C GLN A 10 -23.04 -7.09 -7.08
N ALA A 11 -23.03 -6.22 -6.06
CA ALA A 11 -22.29 -4.97 -6.11
C ALA A 11 -20.77 -5.19 -6.32
N LEU A 12 -20.17 -6.16 -5.62
CA LEU A 12 -18.74 -6.46 -5.76
C LEU A 12 -18.36 -7.00 -7.15
N VAL A 13 -19.24 -7.76 -7.79
CA VAL A 13 -19.04 -8.32 -9.13
C VAL A 13 -19.29 -7.28 -10.23
N GLN A 14 -20.11 -6.27 -9.96
CA GLN A 14 -20.37 -5.18 -10.91
C GLN A 14 -19.28 -4.10 -10.96
N ILE A 15 -18.44 -4.00 -9.92
CA ILE A 15 -17.32 -3.06 -9.90
C ILE A 15 -16.21 -3.58 -10.82
N SER A 16 -15.61 -2.68 -11.62
CA SER A 16 -14.57 -3.06 -12.57
C SER A 16 -13.30 -3.59 -11.86
N PRO A 17 -12.64 -4.65 -12.38
CA PRO A 17 -11.40 -5.18 -11.80
C PRO A 17 -10.24 -4.17 -11.86
N TYR A 18 -10.26 -3.26 -12.83
CA TYR A 18 -9.29 -2.16 -12.91
C TYR A 18 -9.42 -1.20 -11.73
N THR A 19 -10.65 -0.90 -11.29
CA THR A 19 -10.89 -0.05 -10.11
C THR A 19 -10.32 -0.69 -8.85
N PHE A 20 -10.57 -1.98 -8.62
CA PHE A 20 -10.00 -2.70 -7.48
C PHE A 20 -8.47 -2.69 -7.51
N SER A 21 -7.89 -2.96 -8.67
CA SER A 21 -6.43 -2.98 -8.84
C SER A 21 -5.81 -1.60 -8.59
N ALA A 22 -6.41 -0.54 -9.14
CA ALA A 22 -5.93 0.84 -8.97
C ALA A 22 -5.99 1.27 -7.49
N ILE A 23 -7.08 0.95 -6.79
CA ILE A 23 -7.21 1.23 -5.35
C ILE A 23 -6.15 0.45 -4.57
N GLY A 24 -5.91 -0.82 -4.90
CA GLY A 24 -4.87 -1.64 -4.28
C GLY A 24 -3.49 -1.01 -4.39
N ILE A 25 -3.10 -0.61 -5.60
CA ILE A 25 -1.82 0.05 -5.88
C ILE A 25 -1.70 1.37 -5.12
N ALA A 26 -2.75 2.19 -5.14
CA ALA A 26 -2.78 3.47 -4.44
C ALA A 26 -2.67 3.29 -2.90
N LEU A 27 -3.35 2.29 -2.34
CA LEU A 27 -3.26 1.98 -0.91
C LEU A 27 -1.87 1.44 -0.54
N SER A 28 -1.26 0.60 -1.37
CA SER A 28 0.10 0.09 -1.14
C SER A 28 1.09 1.22 -0.93
N ILE A 29 1.14 2.19 -1.85
CA ILE A 29 2.09 3.30 -1.75
C ILE A 29 1.65 4.34 -0.71
N GLY A 30 0.37 4.75 -0.73
CA GLY A 30 -0.12 5.83 0.13
C GLY A 30 -0.02 5.50 1.61
N VAL A 31 -0.46 4.30 2.00
CA VAL A 31 -0.46 3.87 3.40
C VAL A 31 0.97 3.58 3.89
N SER A 32 1.85 3.07 3.02
CA SER A 32 3.27 2.89 3.36
C SER A 32 4.00 4.21 3.61
N VAL A 33 3.79 5.21 2.75
CA VAL A 33 4.42 6.53 2.91
C VAL A 33 3.88 7.25 4.14
N LEU A 34 2.59 7.07 4.45
CA LEU A 34 1.99 7.62 5.67
C LEU A 34 2.67 7.07 6.94
N GLY A 35 2.92 5.75 7.00
CA GLY A 35 3.66 5.14 8.11
C GLY A 35 5.07 5.67 8.26
N ALA A 36 5.83 5.70 7.15
CA ALA A 36 7.18 6.25 7.17
C ALA A 36 7.21 7.72 7.64
N ALA A 37 6.28 8.56 7.16
CA ALA A 37 6.20 9.95 7.61
C ALA A 37 5.90 10.06 9.11
N TRP A 38 5.05 9.17 9.63
CA TRP A 38 4.71 9.12 11.05
C TRP A 38 5.91 8.74 11.93
N GLY A 39 6.65 7.69 11.57
CA GLY A 39 7.84 7.28 12.32
C GLY A 39 8.99 8.29 12.24
N ILE A 40 9.18 8.94 11.08
CA ILE A 40 10.14 10.05 10.93
C ILE A 40 9.79 11.21 11.86
N TYR A 41 8.51 11.58 11.97
CA TYR A 41 8.08 12.67 12.84
C TYR A 41 8.36 12.39 14.33
N ILE A 42 8.04 11.19 14.81
CA ILE A 42 8.27 10.78 16.21
C ILE A 42 9.77 10.75 16.52
N THR A 43 10.54 10.11 15.64
CA THR A 43 11.98 9.94 15.84
C THR A 43 12.74 11.25 15.67
N GLY A 44 12.36 12.05 14.67
CA GLY A 44 12.98 13.34 14.36
C GLY A 44 12.78 14.37 15.46
N SER A 45 11.57 14.49 16.03
CA SER A 45 11.30 15.40 17.14
C SER A 45 12.13 15.06 18.38
N SER A 46 12.25 13.77 18.71
CA SER A 46 13.08 13.27 19.82
C SER A 46 14.57 13.50 19.57
N LEU A 47 15.03 13.29 18.33
CA LEU A 47 16.43 13.47 17.93
C LEU A 47 16.88 14.93 18.07
N ILE A 48 16.06 15.87 17.59
CA ILE A 48 16.37 17.30 17.66
C ILE A 48 16.40 17.77 19.12
N GLY A 49 15.45 17.31 19.95
CA GLY A 49 15.45 17.64 21.38
C GLY A 49 16.72 17.17 22.10
N ALA A 50 17.17 15.94 21.82
CA ALA A 50 18.38 15.40 22.42
C ALA A 50 19.67 16.04 21.86
N ALA A 51 19.66 16.50 20.60
CA ALA A 51 20.81 17.12 19.94
C ALA A 51 21.26 18.44 20.58
N ILE A 52 20.35 19.17 21.24
CA ILE A 52 20.67 20.45 21.91
C ILE A 52 21.73 20.24 22.99
N LYS A 53 21.62 19.16 23.79
CA LYS A 53 22.55 18.88 24.89
C LYS A 53 23.73 18.02 24.45
N ALA A 54 23.56 17.17 23.45
CA ALA A 54 24.60 16.25 22.98
C ALA A 54 24.57 16.14 21.44
N PRO A 55 25.15 17.10 20.69
CA PRO A 55 25.02 17.16 19.23
C PRO A 55 25.67 15.97 18.50
N ARG A 56 26.61 15.26 19.14
CA ARG A 56 27.26 14.07 18.58
C ARG A 56 26.35 12.85 18.36
N ILE A 57 25.11 12.88 18.85
CA ILE A 57 24.16 11.76 18.74
C ILE A 57 23.38 11.79 17.42
N THR A 58 23.30 12.94 16.74
CA THR A 58 22.49 13.12 15.53
C THR A 58 22.89 12.18 14.41
N SER A 59 24.19 12.10 14.13
CA SER A 59 24.75 11.26 13.07
C SER A 59 24.66 9.76 13.38
N LYS A 60 24.71 9.35 14.65
CA LYS A 60 24.58 7.94 15.03
C LYS A 60 23.13 7.45 14.98
N ASN A 61 22.20 8.30 15.39
CA ASN A 61 20.78 7.93 15.48
C ASN A 61 20.04 8.17 14.17
N LEU A 62 20.66 8.80 13.16
CA LEU A 62 20.10 8.99 11.82
C LEU A 62 19.73 7.65 11.15
N ILE A 63 20.38 6.55 11.55
CA ILE A 63 20.05 5.19 11.10
C ILE A 63 18.56 4.84 11.31
N SER A 64 17.93 5.33 12.38
CA SER A 64 16.52 5.08 12.67
C SER A 64 15.57 5.75 11.67
N VAL A 65 15.92 6.94 11.19
CA VAL A 65 15.18 7.65 10.13
C VAL A 65 15.31 6.90 8.80
N ILE A 66 16.50 6.39 8.50
CA ILE A 66 16.76 5.61 7.28
C ILE A 66 15.93 4.32 7.24
N PHE A 67 15.76 3.63 8.37
CA PHE A 67 14.89 2.44 8.41
C PHE A 67 13.43 2.77 8.11
N CYS A 68 12.94 3.91 8.61
CA CYS A 68 11.60 4.40 8.33
C CYS A 68 11.43 4.73 6.83
N GLU A 69 12.44 5.33 6.20
CA GLU A 69 12.44 5.62 4.76
C GLU A 69 12.49 4.35 3.89
N ALA A 70 13.25 3.34 4.31
CA ALA A 70 13.32 2.06 3.61
C ALA A 70 11.94 1.36 3.50
N VAL A 71 11.08 1.52 4.52
CA VAL A 71 9.70 1.01 4.51
C VAL A 71 8.86 1.68 3.42
N ALA A 72 9.03 3.00 3.21
CA ALA A 72 8.36 3.70 2.12
C ALA A 72 8.84 3.21 0.75
N ILE A 73 10.15 3.01 0.57
CA ILE A 73 10.73 2.49 -0.68
C ILE A 73 10.16 1.10 -1.00
N TYR A 74 10.01 0.23 0.01
CA TYR A 74 9.39 -1.07 -0.19
C TYR A 74 7.95 -0.95 -0.71
N GLY A 75 7.14 -0.04 -0.14
CA GLY A 75 5.79 0.25 -0.63
C GLY A 75 5.73 0.76 -2.07
N VAL A 76 6.68 1.61 -2.46
CA VAL A 76 6.81 2.13 -3.84
C VAL A 76 7.17 1.01 -4.83
N ILE A 77 8.16 0.17 -4.49
CA ILE A 77 8.58 -0.95 -5.35
C ILE A 77 7.41 -1.92 -5.57
N VAL A 78 6.68 -2.27 -4.52
CA VAL A 78 5.50 -3.15 -4.65
C VAL A 78 4.43 -2.53 -5.52
N ALA A 79 4.14 -1.23 -5.37
CA ALA A 79 3.17 -0.52 -6.21
C ALA A 79 3.56 -0.57 -7.70
N ILE A 80 4.85 -0.37 -8.02
CA ILE A 80 5.36 -0.48 -9.40
C ILE A 80 5.18 -1.91 -9.93
N ILE A 81 5.55 -2.93 -9.15
CA ILE A 81 5.40 -4.34 -9.55
C ILE A 81 3.93 -4.66 -9.83
N LEU A 82 3.00 -4.25 -8.96
CA LEU A 82 1.57 -4.47 -9.15
C LEU A 82 1.04 -3.75 -10.39
N GLN A 83 1.53 -2.54 -10.68
CA GLN A 83 1.17 -1.81 -11.89
C GLN A 83 1.62 -2.55 -13.16
N THR A 84 2.77 -3.22 -13.16
CA THR A 84 3.20 -4.02 -14.33
C THR A 84 2.33 -5.25 -14.60
N LYS A 85 1.46 -5.64 -13.65
CA LYS A 85 0.50 -6.75 -13.81
C LYS A 85 -0.84 -6.30 -14.40
N LEU A 86 -1.03 -5.00 -14.63
CA LEU A 86 -2.22 -4.47 -15.29
C LEU A 86 -2.10 -4.63 -16.81
N GLU A 87 -2.76 -5.64 -17.34
CA GLU A 87 -2.86 -5.88 -18.79
C GLU A 87 -4.21 -5.38 -19.35
N SER A 88 -4.22 -4.98 -20.62
CA SER A 88 -5.44 -4.56 -21.31
C SER A 88 -6.24 -5.77 -21.77
N VAL A 89 -7.33 -6.05 -21.06
CA VAL A 89 -8.30 -7.10 -21.42
C VAL A 89 -9.41 -6.51 -22.32
N PRO A 90 -9.77 -7.17 -23.44
CA PRO A 90 -10.88 -6.73 -24.29
C PRO A 90 -12.22 -6.70 -23.52
N SER A 91 -13.08 -5.73 -23.84
CA SER A 91 -14.31 -5.45 -23.09
C SER A 91 -15.27 -6.63 -22.93
N SER A 92 -15.22 -7.61 -23.85
CA SER A 92 -16.02 -8.83 -23.79
C SER A 92 -15.59 -9.83 -22.69
N LYS A 93 -14.35 -9.73 -22.20
CA LYS A 93 -13.79 -10.64 -21.17
C LYS A 93 -13.49 -9.94 -19.84
N MET A 94 -13.87 -8.67 -19.67
CA MET A 94 -13.56 -7.90 -18.46
C MET A 94 -14.16 -8.50 -17.18
N TYR A 95 -15.33 -9.13 -17.27
CA TYR A 95 -16.02 -9.77 -16.13
C TYR A 95 -15.85 -11.29 -16.10
N ASP A 96 -14.86 -11.81 -16.83
CA ASP A 96 -14.50 -13.22 -16.75
C ASP A 96 -13.94 -13.53 -15.34
N PRO A 97 -14.24 -14.71 -14.76
CA PRO A 97 -13.77 -15.08 -13.42
C PRO A 97 -12.27 -14.89 -13.21
N GLU A 98 -11.45 -15.13 -14.25
CA GLU A 98 -9.99 -14.96 -14.19
C GLU A 98 -9.59 -13.49 -14.02
N SER A 99 -10.19 -12.58 -14.78
CA SER A 99 -9.91 -11.14 -14.70
C SER A 99 -10.37 -10.54 -13.37
N MET A 100 -11.51 -10.98 -12.85
CA MET A 100 -11.98 -10.54 -11.52
C MET A 100 -11.06 -11.04 -10.40
N ARG A 101 -10.62 -12.30 -10.47
CA ARG A 101 -9.70 -12.87 -9.47
C ARG A 101 -8.36 -12.13 -9.44
N ALA A 102 -7.83 -11.77 -10.62
CA ALA A 102 -6.63 -10.95 -10.73
C ALA A 102 -6.81 -9.58 -10.06
N GLY A 103 -7.94 -8.91 -10.32
CA GLY A 103 -8.25 -7.62 -9.70
C GLY A 103 -8.32 -7.67 -8.17
N TYR A 104 -8.99 -8.69 -7.61
CA TYR A 104 -9.05 -8.89 -6.17
C TYR A 104 -7.70 -9.26 -5.56
N ALA A 105 -6.87 -10.04 -6.27
CA ALA A 105 -5.53 -10.39 -5.80
C ALA A 105 -4.62 -9.16 -5.70
N ILE A 106 -4.65 -8.28 -6.73
CA ILE A 106 -3.91 -7.01 -6.71
C ILE A 106 -4.41 -6.12 -5.58
N PHE A 107 -5.72 -5.99 -5.42
CA PHE A 107 -6.33 -5.21 -4.34
C PHE A 107 -5.89 -5.70 -2.94
N ALA A 108 -6.01 -7.00 -2.68
CA ALA A 108 -5.64 -7.59 -1.40
C ALA A 108 -4.14 -7.44 -1.12
N SER A 109 -3.29 -7.67 -2.13
CA SER A 109 -1.84 -7.51 -1.99
C SER A 109 -1.45 -6.09 -1.60
N GLY A 110 -2.05 -5.08 -2.24
CA GLY A 110 -1.78 -3.67 -1.93
C GLY A 110 -2.23 -3.26 -0.53
N ILE A 111 -3.39 -3.75 -0.07
CA ILE A 111 -3.86 -3.51 1.30
C ILE A 111 -2.91 -4.14 2.32
N ILE A 112 -2.56 -5.42 2.16
CA ILE A 112 -1.73 -6.14 3.13
C ILE A 112 -0.37 -5.45 3.26
N VAL A 113 0.27 -5.11 2.13
CA VAL A 113 1.57 -4.45 2.12
C VAL A 113 1.48 -3.05 2.71
N GLY A 114 0.50 -2.25 2.29
CA GLY A 114 0.30 -0.90 2.80
C GLY A 114 0.16 -0.87 4.32
N PHE A 115 -0.74 -1.69 4.88
CA PHE A 115 -0.96 -1.73 6.33
C PHE A 115 0.21 -2.36 7.11
N ALA A 116 0.89 -3.36 6.56
CA ALA A 116 2.10 -3.91 7.19
C ALA A 116 3.19 -2.83 7.30
N ASN A 117 3.39 -2.04 6.25
CA ASN A 117 4.35 -0.95 6.23
C ASN A 117 3.93 0.22 7.14
N LEU A 118 2.63 0.49 7.26
CA LEU A 118 2.12 1.50 8.20
C LEU A 118 2.44 1.16 9.65
N VAL A 119 2.32 -0.11 10.05
CA VAL A 119 2.59 -0.55 11.42
C VAL A 119 4.09 -0.69 11.68
N CYS A 120 4.87 -0.96 10.64
CA CYS A 120 6.33 -1.08 10.73
C CYS A 120 7.06 0.27 10.80
N GLY A 121 6.57 1.27 10.05
CA GLY A 121 7.15 2.63 9.99
C GLY A 121 6.81 3.44 11.24
#